data_AF-A0A957FSE9-F1
#
_entry.id   AF-A0A957FSE9-F1
#
_cell.length_a   1.000
_cell.length_b   1.000
_cell.length_c   1.000
_cell.angle_alpha   90.00
_cell.angle_beta   90.00
_cell.angle_gamma   90.00
#
_symmetry.space_group_name_H-M   'P 1'
#
loop_
_entity.id
_entity.type
_entity.pdbx_description
1 polymer ?
#
loop_
_entity_poly.entity_id
_entity_poly.type
_entity_poly.pdbx_seq_one_letter_code
_entity_poly.pdbx_strand_id
1 'polypeptide(L)'
;MPDSLATLKAELEQFGLDHDAAATDRPSRMLNITRDTGEFLGVLILATEARRILEIGTSNGYSTLWLAEAATKISGQVTTIEFA
;
A
#
# COMPACT_ATOMS: atom_id res chain seq x y z
N MET A 1 4.15 -22.80 2.18
CA MET A 1 3.10 -21.87 2.67
C MET A 1 2.94 -20.82 1.60
N PRO A 2 1.72 -20.46 1.16
CA PRO A 2 1.57 -19.22 0.40
C PRO A 2 2.17 -18.07 1.23
N ASP A 3 2.85 -17.14 0.58
CA ASP A 3 3.50 -16.00 1.21
C ASP A 3 2.44 -15.19 1.98
N SER A 4 2.54 -15.15 3.31
CA SER A 4 1.54 -14.52 4.19
C SER A 4 1.30 -13.06 3.85
N LEU A 5 2.32 -12.37 3.32
CA LEU A 5 2.19 -10.98 2.90
C LEU A 5 1.39 -10.84 1.60
N ALA A 6 1.58 -11.75 0.64
CA ALA A 6 0.81 -11.75 -0.60
C ALA A 6 -0.69 -11.99 -0.32
N THR A 7 -0.99 -12.90 0.61
CA THR A 7 -2.37 -13.13 1.09
C THR A 7 -2.96 -11.87 1.73
N LEU A 8 -2.24 -11.23 2.66
CA LEU A 8 -2.70 -10.01 3.32
C LEU A 8 -2.97 -8.87 2.32
N LYS A 9 -2.11 -8.71 1.30
CA LYS A 9 -2.36 -7.73 0.22
C LYS A 9 -3.65 -8.05 -0.53
N ALA A 10 -3.89 -9.32 -0.90
CA ALA A 10 -5.12 -9.69 -1.59
C ALA A 10 -6.37 -9.45 -0.72
N GLU A 11 -6.29 -9.73 0.59
CA GLU A 11 -7.38 -9.47 1.53
C GLU A 11 -7.69 -7.97 1.66
N LEU A 12 -6.66 -7.11 1.79
CA LEU A 12 -6.85 -5.66 1.86
C LEU A 12 -7.33 -5.04 0.54
N GLU A 13 -6.91 -5.59 -0.60
CA GLU A 13 -7.43 -5.18 -1.92
C GLU A 13 -8.94 -5.44 -1.99
N GLN A 14 -9.37 -6.67 -1.68
CA GLN A 14 -10.79 -7.03 -1.71
C GLN A 14 -11.60 -6.23 -0.69
N PHE A 15 -11.09 -6.07 0.53
CA PHE A 15 -11.74 -5.28 1.58
C PHE A 15 -11.95 -3.82 1.15
N GLY A 16 -10.94 -3.20 0.53
CA GLY A 16 -11.07 -1.84 0.01
C GLY A 16 -12.10 -1.72 -1.12
N LEU A 17 -12.13 -2.70 -2.04
CA LEU A 17 -13.12 -2.74 -3.12
C LEU A 17 -14.55 -2.88 -2.60
N ASP A 18 -14.78 -3.81 -1.65
CA ASP A 18 -16.09 -4.05 -1.06
C ASP A 18 -16.58 -2.83 -0.27
N HIS A 19 -15.69 -2.20 0.49
CA HIS A 19 -15.98 -0.97 1.23
C HIS A 19 -16.33 0.20 0.30
N ASP A 20 -15.53 0.42 -0.75
CA ASP A 20 -15.73 1.54 -1.68
C ASP A 20 -16.98 1.37 -2.53
N ALA A 21 -17.38 0.13 -2.81
CA ALA A 21 -18.65 -0.18 -3.48
C ALA A 21 -19.87 0.14 -2.60
N ALA A 22 -19.76 -0.04 -1.29
CA ALA A 22 -20.81 0.30 -0.33
C ALA A 22 -20.85 1.79 0.05
N ALA A 23 -19.73 2.51 -0.10
CA ALA A 23 -19.59 3.92 0.26
C ALA A 23 -20.37 4.85 -0.68
N THR A 24 -21.24 5.69 -0.10
CA THR A 24 -22.11 6.61 -0.84
C THR A 24 -21.45 7.93 -1.24
N ASP A 25 -20.39 8.32 -0.53
CA ASP A 25 -19.67 9.57 -0.73
C ASP A 25 -18.16 9.31 -0.83
N ARG A 26 -17.43 10.23 -1.47
CA ARG A 26 -15.99 10.05 -1.72
C ARG A 26 -15.13 10.04 -0.44
N PRO A 27 -15.37 10.90 0.56
CA PRO A 27 -14.60 10.88 1.81
C PRO A 27 -14.69 9.58 2.60
N SER A 28 -15.79 8.84 2.45
CA SER A 28 -15.96 7.54 3.10
C SER A 28 -15.36 6.38 2.31
N ARG A 29 -14.60 6.62 1.23
CA ARG A 29 -13.88 5.59 0.49
C ARG A 29 -12.45 5.44 0.98
N MET A 30 -11.93 4.21 0.96
CA MET A 30 -10.54 3.89 1.24
C MET A 30 -9.61 4.30 0.10
N LEU A 31 -10.11 4.30 -1.14
CA LEU A 31 -9.37 4.77 -2.32
C LEU A 31 -8.00 4.09 -2.47
N ASN A 32 -7.96 2.78 -2.22
CA ASN A 32 -6.75 1.99 -2.38
C ASN A 32 -6.16 2.18 -3.79
N ILE A 33 -4.83 2.22 -3.87
CA ILE A 33 -4.15 2.07 -5.16
C ILE A 33 -4.52 0.72 -5.79
N THR A 34 -4.40 0.63 -7.10
CA THR A 34 -4.52 -0.65 -7.80
C THR A 34 -3.27 -1.53 -7.54
N ARG A 35 -3.43 -2.85 -7.69
CA ARG A 35 -2.33 -3.81 -7.53
C ARG A 35 -1.10 -3.48 -8.39
N ASP A 36 -1.31 -3.19 -9.67
CA ASP A 36 -0.25 -2.84 -10.63
C ASP A 36 0.46 -1.53 -10.25
N THR A 37 -0.25 -0.56 -9.64
CA THR A 37 0.38 0.62 -9.05
C THR A 37 1.31 0.24 -7.89
N GLY A 38 0.89 -0.68 -7.01
CA GLY A 38 1.72 -1.18 -5.92
C GLY A 38 2.98 -1.90 -6.40
N GLU A 39 2.84 -2.75 -7.43
CA GLU A 39 3.96 -3.43 -8.10
C GLU A 39 4.94 -2.42 -8.71
N PHE A 40 4.42 -1.42 -9.44
CA PHE A 40 5.21 -0.35 -10.03
C PHE A 40 6.00 0.44 -8.98
N LEU A 41 5.37 0.83 -7.87
CA LEU A 41 6.04 1.53 -6.77
C LEU A 41 7.16 0.68 -6.15
N GLY A 42 6.94 -0.62 -6.01
CA GLY A 42 7.97 -1.55 -5.55
C GLY A 42 9.18 -1.59 -6.48
N VAL A 43 8.96 -1.68 -7.80
CA VAL A 43 10.03 -1.61 -8.80
C VAL A 43 10.77 -0.27 -8.72
N LEU A 44 10.04 0.84 -8.61
CA LEU A 44 10.63 2.18 -8.51
C LEU A 44 11.54 2.33 -7.28
N ILE A 45 11.11 1.85 -6.11
CA ILE A 45 11.91 1.90 -4.88
C ILE A 45 13.22 1.11 -5.05
N LEU A 46 13.13 -0.10 -5.61
CA LEU A 46 14.30 -0.96 -5.80
C LEU A 46 15.27 -0.39 -6.84
N ALA A 47 14.74 0.11 -7.97
CA ALA A 47 15.54 0.69 -9.04
C ALA A 47 16.27 1.98 -8.63
N THR A 48 15.72 2.73 -7.68
CA THR A 48 16.28 4.01 -7.21
C THR A 48 17.04 3.89 -5.89
N GLU A 49 17.06 2.71 -5.27
CA GLU A 49 17.52 2.51 -3.89
C GLU A 49 16.94 3.53 -2.90
N ALA A 50 15.64 3.82 -3.00
CA ALA A 50 14.97 4.78 -2.13
C ALA A 50 14.85 4.26 -0.67
N ARG A 51 15.84 4.56 0.18
CA ARG A 51 15.89 4.07 1.57
C ARG A 51 15.05 4.87 2.58
N ARG A 52 14.58 6.07 2.22
CA ARG A 52 13.72 6.91 3.06
C ARG A 52 12.48 7.30 2.26
N ILE A 53 11.36 6.67 2.56
CA ILE A 53 10.10 6.84 1.83
C ILE A 53 9.12 7.54 2.77
N LEU A 54 8.49 8.60 2.28
CA LEU A 54 7.39 9.29 2.96
C LEU A 54 6.09 8.97 2.22
N GLU A 55 5.14 8.39 2.93
CA GLU A 55 3.76 8.19 2.48
C GLU A 55 2.85 9.23 3.13
N ILE A 56 2.00 9.88 2.34
CA ILE A 56 1.00 10.84 2.80
C ILE A 56 -0.37 10.30 2.39
N GLY A 57 -1.21 9.98 3.38
CA GLY A 57 -2.43 9.20 3.19
C GLY A 57 -2.14 7.70 3.28
N THR A 58 -2.27 7.15 4.48
CA THR A 58 -2.06 5.71 4.76
C THR A 58 -3.32 4.90 4.48
N SER A 59 -4.51 5.51 4.68
CA SER A 59 -5.80 4.82 4.57
C SER A 59 -5.80 3.48 5.34
N ASN A 60 -6.19 2.37 4.72
CA ASN A 60 -6.16 1.02 5.31
C ASN A 60 -4.78 0.33 5.24
N GLY A 61 -3.73 1.01 4.76
CA GLY A 61 -2.36 0.50 4.70
C GLY A 61 -2.02 -0.37 3.49
N TYR A 62 -2.90 -0.52 2.50
CA TYR A 62 -2.64 -1.35 1.31
C TYR A 62 -1.38 -0.88 0.55
N SER A 63 -1.25 0.41 0.25
CA SER A 63 -0.06 0.99 -0.37
C SER A 63 1.18 0.82 0.51
N THR A 64 1.06 1.04 1.82
CA THR A 64 2.16 0.90 2.79
C THR A 64 2.81 -0.47 2.72
N LEU A 65 2.03 -1.55 2.55
CA LEU A 65 2.58 -2.90 2.43
C LEU A 65 3.43 -3.10 1.18
N TRP A 66 3.06 -2.46 0.06
CA TRP A 66 3.89 -2.47 -1.15
C TRP A 66 5.20 -1.71 -0.95
N LEU A 67 5.12 -0.52 -0.35
CA LEU A 67 6.28 0.31 -0.05
C LEU A 67 7.23 -0.40 0.93
N ALA A 68 6.69 -0.96 2.01
CA ALA A 68 7.46 -1.61 3.06
C ALA A 68 8.14 -2.90 2.57
N GLU A 69 7.45 -3.72 1.76
CA GLU A 69 8.07 -4.92 1.19
C GLU A 69 9.30 -4.57 0.34
N ALA A 70 9.21 -3.55 -0.51
CA ALA A 70 10.34 -3.09 -1.31
C ALA A 70 11.45 -2.47 -0.44
N ALA A 71 11.08 -1.63 0.53
CA ALA A 71 12.03 -0.95 1.41
C ALA A 71 12.87 -1.95 2.23
N THR A 72 12.28 -3.01 2.76
CA THR A 72 13.02 -4.02 3.55
C THR A 72 14.15 -4.69 2.78
N LYS A 73 13.97 -4.90 1.46
CA LYS A 73 14.99 -5.51 0.58
C LYS A 73 16.24 -4.63 0.41
N ILE A 74 16.14 -3.34 0.69
CA ILE A 74 17.24 -2.35 0.59
C ILE A 74 17.59 -1.71 1.94
N SER A 75 17.18 -2.32 3.06
CA SER A 75 17.34 -1.77 4.41
C SER A 75 16.80 -0.34 4.56
N GLY A 76 15.73 -0.04 3.83
CA GLY A 76 15.01 1.23 3.84
C GLY A 76 13.89 1.25 4.88
N GLN A 77 13.30 2.44 5.05
CA GLN A 77 12.19 2.69 5.96
C GLN A 77 11.11 3.52 5.29
N VAL A 78 9.86 3.22 5.63
CA VAL A 78 8.67 3.98 5.24
C VAL A 78 8.16 4.72 6.47
N THR A 79 8.01 6.03 6.36
CA THR A 79 7.29 6.87 7.33
C THR A 79 5.97 7.25 6.72
N THR A 80 4.87 7.05 7.45
CA THR A 80 3.53 7.38 6.96
C THR A 80 2.94 8.52 7.78
N ILE A 81 2.12 9.35 7.15
CA ILE A 81 1.36 10.43 7.79
C ILE A 81 -0.09 10.34 7.31
N GLU A 82 -1.04 10.37 8.24
CA GLU A 82 -2.47 10.36 7.98
C GLU A 82 -3.16 11.49 8.74
N PHE A 83 -4.21 12.05 8.17
CA PHE A 83 -5.06 13.05 8.82
C PHE A 83 -6.26 12.37 9.48
N ALA A 84 -6.51 12.69 10.76
CA ALA A 84 -7.59 12.14 11.57
C ALA A 84 -8.87 12.97 11.50
#